data_AF-A0A100Y449-F1
#
_entry.id   AF-A0A100Y449-F1
#
_cell.length_a   1.000
_cell.length_b   1.000
_cell.length_c   1.000
_cell.angle_alpha   90.00
_cell.angle_beta   90.00
_cell.angle_gamma   90.00
#
_symmetry.space_group_name_H-M   'P 1'
#
loop_
_entity.id
_entity.type
_entity.pdbx_description
1 polymer ?
#
loop_
_entity_poly.entity_id
_entity_poly.type
_entity_poly.pdbx_seq_one_letter_code
_entity_poly.pdbx_strand_id
1 'polypeptide(L)'
;MRTPSAGGAALRRATASAAVLGLALPLALATPAAAGAGAAGGTAVRQGAAVVYTASGGVANDVVVGVLLGEVAVQDEAGVTAGPGCVRRSDVLVTCGPVGGVTRVAVRVRDGDDRVHVAAPVDASVDAGTGRDEVTTHGGGDRIVLRDGAPGDTVRSCGGGEDHLRADPGDTVPASGCEHRATT
;
A
#
# COMPACT_ATOMS: atom_id res chain seq x y z
N MET A 1 20.96 -52.64 -79.09
CA MET A 1 19.52 -52.47 -79.37
C MET A 1 18.98 -51.40 -78.42
N ARG A 2 18.15 -50.49 -78.95
CA ARG A 2 17.61 -49.24 -78.39
C ARG A 2 18.54 -48.01 -78.43
N THR A 3 18.08 -47.04 -79.23
CA THR A 3 18.51 -45.66 -79.47
C THR A 3 17.81 -44.69 -78.45
N PRO A 4 17.75 -43.36 -78.64
CA PRO A 4 18.48 -42.31 -77.91
C PRO A 4 17.54 -41.31 -77.18
N SER A 5 18.08 -40.21 -76.62
CA SER A 5 17.48 -38.83 -76.50
C SER A 5 18.12 -38.11 -75.29
N ALA A 6 18.97 -37.08 -75.42
CA ALA A 6 18.84 -35.73 -75.98
C ALA A 6 18.04 -34.72 -75.12
N GLY A 7 18.67 -33.56 -74.87
CA GLY A 7 18.08 -32.32 -74.32
C GLY A 7 18.60 -31.99 -72.90
N GLY A 8 19.22 -30.84 -72.60
CA GLY A 8 19.48 -29.63 -73.35
C GLY A 8 20.33 -28.66 -72.50
N ALA A 9 20.95 -27.70 -73.20
CA ALA A 9 21.52 -26.40 -72.81
C ALA A 9 21.04 -25.79 -71.46
N ALA A 10 21.76 -24.93 -70.73
CA ALA A 10 22.97 -24.12 -70.96
C ALA A 10 23.35 -23.40 -69.64
N LEU A 11 24.62 -22.99 -69.54
CA LEU A 11 25.17 -21.76 -68.90
C LEU A 11 24.68 -21.38 -67.46
N ARG A 12 25.51 -21.03 -66.49
CA ARG A 12 26.63 -20.07 -66.51
C ARG A 12 27.30 -20.06 -65.12
N ARG A 13 28.61 -19.80 -65.11
CA ARG A 13 29.46 -19.55 -63.93
C ARG A 13 28.88 -18.47 -63.01
N ALA A 14 29.11 -18.59 -61.71
CA ALA A 14 29.94 -17.65 -60.95
C ALA A 14 30.12 -18.10 -59.50
N THR A 15 31.39 -18.26 -59.13
CA THR A 15 31.92 -18.30 -57.77
C THR A 15 31.68 -16.98 -57.04
N ALA A 16 31.24 -17.02 -55.79
CA ALA A 16 31.61 -16.00 -54.81
C ALA A 16 31.36 -16.54 -53.39
N SER A 17 32.45 -16.93 -52.73
CA SER A 17 32.51 -17.12 -51.29
C SER A 17 32.26 -15.77 -50.61
N ALA A 18 31.27 -15.70 -49.73
CA ALA A 18 31.08 -14.57 -48.82
C ALA A 18 31.20 -15.07 -47.38
N ALA A 19 32.21 -14.56 -46.68
CA ALA A 19 32.50 -14.83 -45.29
C ALA A 19 31.33 -14.37 -44.39
N VAL A 20 30.83 -15.28 -43.55
CA VAL A 20 29.84 -14.97 -42.51
C VAL A 20 30.60 -14.39 -41.32
N LEU A 21 30.63 -13.06 -41.19
CA LEU A 21 31.07 -12.38 -39.96
C LEU A 21 29.99 -12.62 -38.89
N GLY A 22 30.26 -13.53 -37.96
CA GLY A 22 29.38 -13.83 -36.83
C GLY A 22 29.29 -12.64 -35.87
N LEU A 23 28.14 -11.96 -35.88
CA LEU A 23 27.78 -10.96 -34.87
C LEU A 23 27.36 -11.71 -33.59
N ALA A 24 28.29 -11.88 -32.66
CA ALA A 24 28.00 -12.42 -31.34
C ALA A 24 27.23 -11.37 -30.52
N LEU A 25 25.90 -11.49 -30.44
CA LEU A 25 25.09 -10.74 -29.47
C LEU A 25 25.37 -11.30 -28.07
N PRO A 26 25.85 -10.50 -27.10
CA PRO A 26 25.87 -10.93 -25.71
C PRO A 26 24.41 -11.06 -25.23
N LEU A 27 24.00 -12.29 -24.95
CA LEU A 27 22.80 -12.59 -24.18
C LEU A 27 23.02 -12.05 -22.76
N ALA A 28 22.65 -10.78 -22.56
CA ALA A 28 22.55 -10.20 -21.23
C ALA A 28 21.45 -10.95 -20.48
N LEU A 29 21.87 -11.88 -19.61
CA LEU A 29 21.02 -12.52 -18.61
C LEU A 29 20.51 -11.42 -17.69
N ALA A 30 19.31 -10.91 -17.97
CA ALA A 30 18.58 -10.07 -17.04
C ALA A 30 18.26 -10.94 -15.82
N THR A 31 19.11 -10.84 -14.79
CA THR A 31 18.78 -11.38 -13.48
C THR A 31 17.47 -10.72 -13.04
N PRO A 32 16.41 -11.49 -12.75
CA PRO A 32 15.21 -10.90 -12.18
C PRO A 32 15.64 -10.18 -10.91
N ALA A 33 15.44 -8.86 -10.88
CA ALA A 33 15.61 -8.10 -9.66
C ALA A 33 14.75 -8.79 -8.61
N ALA A 34 15.36 -9.27 -7.53
CA ALA A 34 14.63 -9.80 -6.40
C ALA A 34 13.66 -8.70 -5.97
N ALA A 35 12.38 -8.86 -6.32
CA ALA A 35 11.32 -8.04 -5.77
C ALA A 35 11.41 -8.27 -4.27
N GLY A 36 11.91 -7.28 -3.54
CA GLY A 36 11.95 -7.33 -2.09
C GLY A 36 10.55 -7.72 -1.63
N ALA A 37 10.45 -8.80 -0.85
CA ALA A 37 9.17 -9.22 -0.28
C ALA A 37 8.55 -7.99 0.38
N GLY A 38 7.42 -7.53 -0.16
CA GLY A 38 6.69 -6.40 0.40
C GLY A 38 6.33 -6.72 1.84
N ALA A 39 6.29 -5.70 2.69
CA ALA A 39 5.82 -5.91 4.05
C ALA A 39 4.38 -6.44 4.01
N ALA A 40 4.08 -7.41 4.87
CA ALA A 40 2.77 -8.06 4.87
C ALA A 40 1.66 -7.09 5.29
N GLY A 41 1.94 -6.21 6.25
CA GLY A 41 0.96 -5.30 6.83
C GLY A 41 0.35 -4.33 5.82
N GLY A 42 1.14 -3.40 5.26
CA GLY A 42 0.58 -2.45 4.29
C GLY A 42 1.57 -1.49 3.65
N THR A 43 1.04 -0.43 3.03
CA THR A 43 1.85 0.63 2.38
C THR A 43 1.46 2.00 2.92
N ALA A 44 2.45 2.82 3.27
CA ALA A 44 2.25 4.23 3.57
C ALA A 44 2.79 5.11 2.44
N VAL A 45 2.04 6.15 2.09
CA VAL A 45 2.41 7.14 1.07
C VAL A 45 2.11 8.56 1.56
N ARG A 46 2.88 9.53 1.08
CA ARG A 46 2.54 10.95 1.23
C ARG A 46 1.94 11.50 -0.07
N GLN A 47 0.77 12.12 0.03
CA GLN A 47 0.06 12.77 -1.06
C GLN A 47 -0.21 14.24 -0.70
N GLY A 48 0.73 15.13 -1.06
CA GLY A 48 0.66 16.54 -0.68
C GLY A 48 0.64 16.71 0.84
N ALA A 49 -0.46 17.27 1.37
CA ALA A 49 -0.67 17.49 2.81
C ALA A 49 -1.29 16.28 3.53
N ALA A 50 -1.44 15.13 2.87
CA ALA A 50 -1.99 13.92 3.48
C ALA A 50 -0.94 12.81 3.57
N VAL A 51 -0.98 12.03 4.66
CA VAL A 51 -0.31 10.73 4.76
C VAL A 51 -1.37 9.63 4.74
N VAL A 52 -1.21 8.65 3.87
CA VAL A 52 -2.19 7.58 3.66
C VAL A 52 -1.52 6.24 3.94
N TYR A 53 -2.07 5.49 4.89
CA TYR A 53 -1.77 4.08 5.12
C TYR A 53 -2.89 3.22 4.54
N THR A 54 -2.53 2.13 3.86
CA THR A 54 -3.48 1.13 3.37
C THR A 54 -2.92 -0.25 3.60
N ALA A 55 -3.64 -1.04 4.38
CA ALA A 55 -3.32 -2.43 4.66
C ALA A 55 -3.42 -3.31 3.41
N SER A 56 -2.63 -4.36 3.42
CA SER A 56 -2.79 -5.53 2.55
C SER A 56 -3.94 -6.38 3.10
N GLY A 57 -4.66 -7.09 2.24
CA GLY A 57 -5.74 -7.97 2.70
C GLY A 57 -5.23 -9.25 3.35
N GLY A 58 -6.02 -9.80 4.26
CA GLY A 58 -5.79 -11.05 4.99
C GLY A 58 -4.83 -10.92 6.17
N VAL A 59 -4.58 -9.71 6.67
CA VAL A 59 -3.56 -9.44 7.68
C VAL A 59 -4.16 -8.53 8.75
N ALA A 60 -4.18 -8.99 10.01
CA ALA A 60 -4.51 -8.12 11.13
C ALA A 60 -3.35 -7.14 11.40
N ASN A 61 -3.65 -5.85 11.44
CA ASN A 61 -2.71 -4.76 11.60
C ASN A 61 -2.76 -4.15 13.00
N ASP A 62 -1.61 -3.68 13.49
CA ASP A 62 -1.51 -2.86 14.70
C ASP A 62 -0.82 -1.54 14.33
N VAL A 63 -1.63 -0.61 13.84
CA VAL A 63 -1.20 0.62 13.19
C VAL A 63 -1.10 1.77 14.19
N VAL A 64 0.10 2.34 14.32
CA VAL A 64 0.33 3.57 15.08
C VAL A 64 0.78 4.68 14.14
N VAL A 65 0.04 5.79 14.12
CA VAL A 65 0.40 7.01 13.39
C VAL A 65 0.75 8.11 14.38
N GLY A 66 2.00 8.57 14.36
CA GLY A 66 2.50 9.55 15.32
C GLY A 66 3.50 10.53 14.68
N VAL A 67 4.28 11.19 15.53
CA VAL A 67 5.38 12.08 15.10
C VAL A 67 6.69 11.55 15.65
N LEU A 68 7.66 11.32 14.76
CA LEU A 68 9.01 10.90 15.11
C LEU A 68 10.01 11.87 14.48
N LEU A 69 10.85 12.49 15.30
CA LEU A 69 11.88 13.45 14.85
C LEU A 69 11.30 14.60 13.99
N GLY A 70 10.07 15.02 14.27
CA GLY A 70 9.36 16.07 13.53
C GLY A 70 8.72 15.63 12.21
N GLU A 71 8.81 14.35 11.86
CA GLU A 71 8.16 13.74 10.69
C GLU A 71 6.93 12.94 11.12
N VAL A 72 5.92 12.85 10.23
CA VAL A 72 4.82 11.90 10.44
C VAL A 72 5.39 10.48 10.35
N ALA A 73 5.15 9.67 11.36
CA ALA A 73 5.58 8.28 11.42
C ALA A 73 4.36 7.37 11.32
N VAL A 74 4.51 6.30 10.54
CA VAL A 74 3.51 5.21 10.45
C VAL A 74 4.23 3.92 10.82
N GLN A 75 3.73 3.26 11.85
CA GLN A 75 4.18 1.96 12.31
C GLN A 75 3.06 0.94 12.14
N ASP A 76 3.42 -0.27 11.74
CA ASP A 76 2.55 -1.43 11.77
C ASP A 76 3.37 -2.68 12.09
N GLU A 77 2.99 -3.41 13.14
CA GLU A 77 3.67 -4.64 13.58
C GLU A 77 3.59 -5.78 12.55
N ALA A 78 2.58 -5.79 11.67
CA ALA A 78 2.53 -6.71 10.53
C ALA A 78 3.49 -6.29 9.39
N GLY A 79 4.11 -5.12 9.52
CA GLY A 79 5.11 -4.56 8.62
C GLY A 79 4.55 -3.48 7.69
N VAL A 80 5.40 -2.52 7.32
CA VAL A 80 5.01 -1.41 6.43
C VAL A 80 6.01 -1.19 5.30
N THR A 81 5.46 -1.03 4.10
CA THR A 81 6.18 -0.67 2.88
C THR A 81 6.15 0.86 2.72
N ALA A 82 7.32 1.47 2.55
CA ALA A 82 7.42 2.88 2.22
C ALA A 82 7.11 3.09 0.74
N GLY A 83 6.03 3.80 0.43
CA GLY A 83 5.75 4.30 -0.91
C GLY A 83 6.19 5.76 -1.09
N PRO A 84 5.75 6.43 -2.17
CA PRO A 84 6.19 7.78 -2.50
C PRO A 84 6.04 8.77 -1.35
N GLY A 85 7.10 9.55 -1.10
CA GLY A 85 7.14 10.56 -0.05
C GLY A 85 7.31 10.02 1.38
N CYS A 86 7.47 8.70 1.54
CA CYS A 86 7.86 8.06 2.79
C CYS A 86 9.24 7.42 2.66
N VAL A 87 9.96 7.36 3.79
CA VAL A 87 11.27 6.75 3.94
C VAL A 87 11.17 5.64 4.96
N ARG A 88 11.65 4.46 4.58
CA ARG A 88 11.68 3.31 5.49
C ARG A 88 12.70 3.50 6.60
N ARG A 89 12.30 3.20 7.83
CA ARG A 89 13.17 3.24 9.03
C ARG A 89 13.45 1.84 9.56
N SER A 90 12.47 0.93 9.50
CA SER A 90 12.61 -0.50 9.82
C SER A 90 11.58 -1.32 9.02
N ASP A 91 11.42 -2.61 9.35
CA ASP A 91 10.38 -3.45 8.75
C ASP A 91 8.95 -3.04 9.11
N VAL A 92 8.81 -2.38 10.27
CA VAL A 92 7.54 -2.01 10.87
C VAL A 92 7.37 -0.49 10.96
N LEU A 93 8.31 0.32 10.46
CA LEU A 93 8.26 1.77 10.62
C LEU A 93 8.71 2.52 9.36
N VAL A 94 7.92 3.52 8.98
CA VAL A 94 8.25 4.51 7.95
C VAL A 94 8.01 5.93 8.46
N THR A 95 8.71 6.91 7.90
CA THR A 95 8.40 8.33 8.12
C THR A 95 8.06 9.01 6.81
N CYS A 96 7.05 9.87 6.81
CA CYS A 96 6.41 10.45 5.62
C CYS A 96 6.58 11.98 5.55
N GLY A 97 7.79 12.44 5.92
CA GLY A 97 8.18 13.85 5.85
C GLY A 97 7.61 14.72 6.98
N PRO A 98 7.93 16.04 6.97
CA PRO A 98 7.67 16.93 8.11
C PRO A 98 6.18 17.08 8.45
N VAL A 99 5.85 16.97 9.73
CA VAL A 99 4.46 17.09 10.22
C VAL A 99 3.85 18.47 9.96
N GLY A 100 4.67 19.54 9.97
CA GLY A 100 4.19 20.90 9.70
C GLY A 100 3.63 21.12 8.29
N GLY A 101 3.82 20.18 7.36
CA GLY A 101 3.24 20.19 6.03
C GLY A 101 2.14 19.13 5.84
N VAL A 102 1.63 18.53 6.91
CA VAL A 102 0.57 17.53 6.89
C VAL A 102 -0.63 18.08 7.65
N THR A 103 -1.81 17.97 7.06
CA THR A 103 -3.08 18.41 7.67
C THR A 103 -4.04 17.25 7.91
N ARG A 104 -3.73 16.05 7.37
CA ARG A 104 -4.56 14.86 7.53
C ARG A 104 -3.76 13.58 7.45
N VAL A 105 -4.19 12.57 8.21
CA VAL A 105 -3.81 11.18 8.01
C VAL A 105 -5.03 10.35 7.63
N ALA A 106 -4.86 9.38 6.73
CA ALA A 106 -5.90 8.44 6.36
C ALA A 106 -5.38 7.01 6.57
N VAL A 107 -6.12 6.21 7.32
CA VAL A 107 -5.78 4.83 7.66
C VAL A 107 -6.91 3.93 7.16
N ARG A 108 -6.57 2.92 6.36
CA ARG A 108 -7.50 1.90 5.88
C ARG A 108 -6.96 0.52 6.20
N VAL A 109 -7.59 -0.19 7.12
CA VAL A 109 -7.12 -1.51 7.58
C VAL A 109 -7.87 -2.69 6.94
N ARG A 110 -9.00 -2.40 6.29
CA ARG A 110 -9.71 -3.25 5.30
C ARG A 110 -10.36 -4.50 5.88
N ASP A 111 -9.58 -5.42 6.44
CA ASP A 111 -10.05 -6.70 6.94
C ASP A 111 -9.15 -7.22 8.07
N GLY A 112 -9.74 -7.95 9.01
CA GLY A 112 -9.01 -8.50 10.16
C GLY A 112 -9.54 -7.94 11.46
N ASP A 113 -8.98 -8.39 12.59
CA ASP A 113 -9.27 -7.75 13.88
C ASP A 113 -8.14 -6.72 14.12
N ASP A 114 -8.34 -5.48 13.67
CA ASP A 114 -7.29 -4.46 13.57
C ASP A 114 -7.22 -3.52 14.78
N ARG A 115 -6.06 -2.90 14.97
CA ARG A 115 -5.84 -1.84 15.96
C ARG A 115 -5.31 -0.60 15.26
N VAL A 116 -5.94 0.54 15.48
CA VAL A 116 -5.54 1.82 14.92
C VAL A 116 -5.42 2.87 16.02
N HIS A 117 -4.21 3.42 16.15
CA HIS A 117 -3.92 4.51 17.07
C HIS A 117 -3.33 5.72 16.32
N VAL A 118 -4.10 6.80 16.22
CA VAL A 118 -3.63 8.07 15.65
C VAL A 118 -3.31 9.03 16.79
N ALA A 119 -2.01 9.21 17.05
CA ALA A 119 -1.46 10.16 18.02
C ALA A 119 -0.92 11.44 17.36
N ALA A 120 -0.86 11.50 16.02
CA ALA A 120 -0.46 12.70 15.30
C ALA A 120 -1.48 13.83 15.52
N PRO A 121 -1.04 15.09 15.74
CA PRO A 121 -1.94 16.21 16.02
C PRO A 121 -2.53 16.82 14.73
N VAL A 122 -3.18 16.00 13.91
CA VAL A 122 -3.80 16.36 12.63
C VAL A 122 -5.06 15.53 12.41
N ASP A 123 -5.99 16.01 11.59
CA ASP A 123 -7.23 15.27 11.28
C ASP A 123 -6.96 13.82 10.87
N ALA A 124 -7.73 12.88 11.41
CA ALA A 124 -7.71 11.47 11.05
C ALA A 124 -8.91 11.08 10.20
N SER A 125 -8.69 10.22 9.21
CA SER A 125 -9.74 9.48 8.52
C SER A 125 -9.46 8.00 8.65
N VAL A 126 -10.24 7.30 9.46
CA VAL A 126 -10.10 5.87 9.69
C VAL A 126 -11.25 5.12 9.04
N ASP A 127 -10.91 4.16 8.19
CA ASP A 127 -11.81 3.16 7.62
C ASP A 127 -11.34 1.80 8.12
N ALA A 128 -12.07 1.25 9.09
CA ALA A 128 -11.68 0.03 9.77
C ALA A 128 -11.86 -1.18 8.84
N GLY A 129 -12.86 -1.15 7.96
CA GLY A 129 -13.16 -2.28 7.11
C GLY A 129 -13.91 -3.35 7.89
N THR A 130 -13.68 -4.62 7.61
CA THR A 130 -14.41 -5.73 8.22
C THR A 130 -13.64 -6.40 9.36
N GLY A 131 -14.33 -6.76 10.43
CA GLY A 131 -13.77 -7.57 11.50
C GLY A 131 -14.14 -7.01 12.87
N ARG A 132 -13.24 -7.13 13.85
CA ARG A 132 -13.43 -6.48 15.16
C ARG A 132 -12.27 -5.55 15.43
N ASP A 133 -12.52 -4.28 15.20
CA ASP A 133 -11.50 -3.27 15.14
C ASP A 133 -11.49 -2.39 16.39
N GLU A 134 -10.30 -1.94 16.77
CA GLU A 134 -10.10 -0.99 17.87
C GLU A 134 -9.50 0.30 17.34
N VAL A 135 -10.24 1.41 17.44
CA VAL A 135 -9.82 2.72 16.94
C VAL A 135 -9.66 3.70 18.11
N THR A 136 -8.52 4.38 18.13
CA THR A 136 -8.25 5.51 19.01
C THR A 136 -7.67 6.66 18.20
N THR A 137 -8.34 7.81 18.22
CA THR A 137 -7.79 9.06 17.71
C THR A 137 -7.67 10.09 18.84
N HIS A 138 -6.89 11.14 18.62
CA HIS A 138 -6.51 12.09 19.68
C HIS A 138 -6.87 13.53 19.38
N GLY A 139 -6.57 14.08 18.20
CA GLY A 139 -6.85 15.48 17.94
C GLY A 139 -7.01 15.78 16.47
N GLY A 140 -7.79 16.81 16.17
CA GLY A 140 -8.21 17.15 14.81
C GLY A 140 -9.70 16.87 14.62
N GLY A 141 -10.24 17.23 13.46
CA GLY A 141 -11.62 16.86 13.11
C GLY A 141 -11.65 15.48 12.48
N ASP A 142 -11.93 14.45 13.28
CA ASP A 142 -11.74 13.07 12.88
C ASP A 142 -12.96 12.49 12.17
N ARG A 143 -12.72 11.56 11.24
CA ARG A 143 -13.77 10.77 10.59
C ARG A 143 -13.47 9.30 10.75
N ILE A 144 -14.32 8.60 11.49
CA ILE A 144 -14.18 7.18 11.79
C ILE A 144 -15.37 6.42 11.20
N VAL A 145 -15.08 5.36 10.44
CA VAL A 145 -16.07 4.47 9.83
C VAL A 145 -15.81 3.03 10.27
N LEU A 146 -16.78 2.49 10.99
CA LEU A 146 -16.89 1.12 11.51
C LEU A 146 -18.20 0.55 10.97
N ARG A 147 -18.33 0.47 9.65
CA ARG A 147 -19.58 0.06 8.99
C ARG A 147 -19.34 -1.14 8.11
N ASP A 148 -19.34 -2.30 8.75
CA ASP A 148 -19.03 -3.57 8.13
C ASP A 148 -20.19 -4.59 8.23
N GLY A 149 -21.26 -4.22 8.93
CA GLY A 149 -22.44 -5.03 9.18
C GLY A 149 -22.27 -6.07 10.28
N ALA A 150 -21.18 -6.02 11.04
CA ALA A 150 -20.90 -6.88 12.17
C ALA A 150 -20.81 -6.07 13.49
N PRO A 151 -21.16 -6.68 14.63
CA PRO A 151 -20.94 -6.04 15.91
C PRO A 151 -19.52 -6.35 16.42
N GLY A 152 -18.98 -5.44 17.22
CA GLY A 152 -17.83 -5.75 18.08
C GLY A 152 -16.68 -4.77 17.94
N ASP A 153 -16.81 -3.77 17.08
CA ASP A 153 -15.85 -2.70 16.97
C ASP A 153 -15.84 -1.85 18.23
N THR A 154 -14.69 -1.27 18.53
CA THR A 154 -14.48 -0.41 19.69
C THR A 154 -13.79 0.88 19.30
N VAL A 155 -14.45 2.01 19.55
CA VAL A 155 -13.77 3.32 19.60
C VAL A 155 -13.43 3.62 21.05
N ARG A 156 -12.16 3.85 21.34
CA ARG A 156 -11.71 4.23 22.70
C ARG A 156 -11.82 5.74 22.94
N SER A 157 -11.56 6.53 21.92
CA SER A 157 -11.56 8.00 21.94
C SER A 157 -11.63 8.52 20.51
N CYS A 158 -12.41 9.57 20.25
CA CYS A 158 -12.21 10.40 19.06
C CYS A 158 -11.31 11.63 19.34
N GLY A 159 -11.01 11.88 20.62
CA GLY A 159 -10.07 12.92 21.01
C GLY A 159 -10.74 14.27 21.15
N GLY A 160 -10.16 15.31 20.53
CA GLY A 160 -10.73 16.64 20.51
C GLY A 160 -10.76 17.25 19.12
N GLY A 161 -11.86 17.91 18.79
CA GLY A 161 -12.13 18.50 17.49
C GLY A 161 -13.63 18.42 17.20
N GLU A 162 -14.01 18.49 15.93
CA GLU A 162 -15.35 18.10 15.50
C GLU A 162 -15.28 16.74 14.79
N ASP A 163 -15.72 15.70 15.49
CA ASP A 163 -15.54 14.32 15.08
C ASP A 163 -16.83 13.72 14.52
N HIS A 164 -16.70 12.97 13.43
CA HIS A 164 -17.76 12.24 12.77
C HIS A 164 -17.53 10.74 12.87
N LEU A 165 -18.36 10.07 13.66
CA LEU A 165 -18.30 8.63 13.86
C LEU A 165 -19.53 7.95 13.26
N ARG A 166 -19.28 6.98 12.39
CA ARG A 166 -20.28 6.05 11.87
C ARG A 166 -19.94 4.65 12.35
N ALA A 167 -20.82 4.08 13.15
CA ALA A 167 -20.68 2.74 13.72
C ALA A 167 -21.98 1.96 13.51
N ASP A 168 -21.90 0.64 13.57
CA ASP A 168 -23.03 -0.27 13.45
C ASP A 168 -23.62 -0.61 14.84
N PRO A 169 -24.84 -1.17 14.90
CA PRO A 169 -25.45 -1.58 16.15
C PRO A 169 -24.65 -2.74 16.78
N GLY A 170 -24.23 -2.55 18.03
CA GLY A 170 -23.42 -3.54 18.76
C GLY A 170 -21.98 -3.10 18.99
N ASP A 171 -21.54 -2.03 18.34
CA ASP A 171 -20.22 -1.45 18.56
C ASP A 171 -20.15 -0.67 19.88
N THR A 172 -18.97 -0.72 20.49
CA THR A 172 -18.67 0.00 21.73
C THR A 172 -18.02 1.33 21.40
N VAL A 173 -18.74 2.40 21.67
CA VAL A 173 -18.35 3.74 21.22
C VAL A 173 -18.51 4.75 22.36
N PRO A 174 -17.58 5.73 22.58
CA PRO A 174 -17.54 6.55 23.80
C PRO A 174 -18.82 7.36 24.02
N ALA A 175 -19.25 7.59 25.26
CA ALA A 175 -20.47 8.37 25.50
C ALA A 175 -20.34 9.87 25.12
N SER A 176 -19.11 10.37 25.03
CA SER A 176 -18.78 11.77 24.72
C SER A 176 -17.44 11.87 23.98
N GLY A 177 -17.15 13.03 23.40
CA GLY A 177 -15.91 13.28 22.65
C GLY A 177 -15.90 12.65 21.25
N CYS A 178 -17.08 12.40 20.69
CA CYS A 178 -17.32 12.10 19.28
C CYS A 178 -18.62 12.80 18.89
N GLU A 179 -18.55 14.05 18.43
CA GLU A 179 -19.64 15.04 18.42
C GLU A 179 -20.79 14.65 17.48
N HIS A 180 -20.47 14.01 16.35
CA HIS A 180 -21.43 13.60 15.34
C HIS A 180 -21.46 12.08 15.18
N ARG A 181 -22.15 11.42 16.10
CA ARG A 181 -22.38 9.98 16.05
C ARG A 181 -23.64 9.61 15.28
N ALA A 182 -23.50 8.68 14.34
CA ALA A 182 -24.61 8.00 13.68
C ALA A 182 -24.46 6.48 13.80
N THR A 183 -25.23 5.89 14.72
CA THR A 183 -25.47 4.45 14.82
C THR A 183 -26.77 4.12 14.10
N THR A 184 -26.76 3.24 13.09
CA THR A 184 -27.97 2.86 12.36
C THR A 184 -28.13 1.37 12.27
#